data_AF-A0A1G2VFF3-F1
#
_entry.id   AF-A0A1G2VFF3-F1
#
_cell.length_a   1.000
_cell.length_b   1.000
_cell.length_c   1.000
_cell.angle_alpha   90.00
_cell.angle_beta   90.00
_cell.angle_gamma   90.00
#
_symmetry.space_group_name_H-M   'P 1'
#
loop_
_entity.id
_entity.type
_entity.pdbx_description
1 polymer ?
#
loop_
_entity_poly.entity_id
_entity_poly.type
_entity_poly.pdbx_seq_one_letter_code
_entity_poly.pdbx_strand_id
1 'polypeptide(L)'
;MRRFLILISILLLALIAWWTLNFLPQEAEPVDTSTATTTEAVSQWQWEFASAGESLEGVPKTNVTLRNGVTSYAIGAIEGNCFDITGSDWKLLAEEGELAGAICWWAGGGTEIGVFSDGGRALVQIGDVDEGTAENLGVRGNFRPLFVIDFGFIRRLDLASRELSFDNALWLFGKAGEDAAIEAGLCTEASRGDCLPNDFYIYNASKGAATIPLAENITVYMVTWHAEAEGVKRQFIKLDEFAKLMNDSSQHWNQLPYNVTIKNGQAIMIEEVYVP
;
A
#
# COMPACT_ATOMS: atom_id res chain seq x y z
N MET A 1 -51.53 72.39 15.40
CA MET A 1 -50.46 71.85 14.51
C MET A 1 -49.19 71.43 15.25
N ARG A 2 -48.55 72.26 16.09
CA ARG A 2 -47.26 71.94 16.73
C ARG A 2 -47.24 70.64 17.57
N ARG A 3 -48.32 70.33 18.30
CA ARG A 3 -48.46 69.08 19.08
C ARG A 3 -48.66 67.82 18.20
N PHE A 4 -49.21 67.98 17.00
CA PHE A 4 -49.46 66.86 16.08
C PHE A 4 -48.16 66.43 15.38
N LEU A 5 -47.29 67.39 15.04
CA LEU A 5 -45.96 67.13 14.47
C LEU A 5 -45.06 66.34 15.44
N ILE A 6 -45.11 66.64 16.75
CA ILE A 6 -44.31 65.94 17.77
C ILE A 6 -44.70 64.46 17.88
N LEU A 7 -46.00 64.15 17.85
CA LEU A 7 -46.49 62.77 17.91
C LEU A 7 -46.07 61.96 16.68
N ILE A 8 -46.11 62.56 15.49
CA ILE A 8 -45.65 61.91 14.26
C ILE A 8 -44.15 61.60 14.33
N SER A 9 -43.32 62.53 14.82
CA SER A 9 -41.88 62.31 14.95
C SER A 9 -41.54 61.19 15.93
N ILE A 10 -42.26 61.09 17.06
CA ILE A 10 -42.06 60.00 18.04
C ILE A 10 -42.46 58.64 17.42
N LEU A 11 -43.56 58.60 16.67
CA LEU A 11 -44.03 57.37 16.04
C LEU A 11 -43.07 56.88 14.95
N LEU A 12 -42.48 57.80 14.17
CA LEU A 12 -41.46 57.50 13.17
C LEU A 12 -40.16 56.97 13.80
N LEU A 13 -39.71 57.57 14.90
CA LEU A 13 -38.53 57.07 15.62
C LEU A 13 -38.76 55.69 16.24
N ALA A 14 -39.95 55.44 16.78
CA ALA A 14 -40.32 54.12 17.30
C ALA A 14 -40.38 53.07 16.19
N LEU A 15 -40.88 53.42 15.00
CA LEU A 15 -40.91 52.52 13.84
C LEU A 15 -39.52 52.20 13.31
N ILE A 16 -38.63 53.20 13.24
CA ILE A 16 -37.23 52.99 12.82
C ILE A 16 -36.51 52.09 13.83
N ALA A 17 -36.65 52.35 15.13
CA ALA A 17 -36.03 51.53 16.16
C ALA A 17 -36.55 50.08 16.15
N TRP A 18 -37.86 49.90 15.97
CA TRP A 18 -38.47 48.58 15.85
C TRP A 18 -37.97 47.83 14.60
N TRP A 19 -37.81 48.54 13.47
CA TRP A 19 -37.27 47.97 12.25
C TRP A 19 -35.81 47.55 12.41
N THR A 20 -34.96 48.39 13.01
CA THR A 20 -33.55 48.05 13.24
C THR A 20 -33.39 46.87 14.19
N LEU A 21 -34.20 46.76 15.25
CA LEU A 21 -34.10 45.65 16.20
C LEU A 21 -34.52 44.30 15.62
N ASN A 22 -35.48 44.28 14.68
CA ASN A 22 -35.99 43.02 14.12
C ASN A 22 -35.33 42.62 12.80
N PHE A 23 -34.62 43.54 12.13
CA PHE A 23 -33.96 43.30 10.85
C PHE A 23 -32.44 43.51 10.88
N LEU A 24 -31.83 43.64 12.06
CA LEU A 24 -30.39 43.48 12.18
C LEU A 24 -30.05 42.04 11.74
N PRO A 25 -29.26 41.85 10.67
CA PRO A 25 -28.85 40.53 10.22
C PRO A 25 -28.16 39.84 11.39
N GLN A 26 -28.71 38.71 11.81
CA GLN A 26 -28.08 37.87 12.81
C GLN A 26 -26.72 37.47 12.22
N GLU A 27 -25.64 37.89 12.86
CA GLU A 27 -24.28 37.51 12.48
C GLU A 27 -24.25 35.98 12.51
N ALA A 28 -24.18 35.37 11.33
CA ALA A 28 -24.20 33.92 11.22
C ALA A 28 -23.01 33.39 12.01
N GLU A 29 -23.26 32.53 13.00
CA GLU A 29 -22.17 31.83 13.67
C GLU A 29 -21.30 31.17 12.60
N PRO A 30 -19.97 31.27 12.70
CA PRO A 30 -19.07 30.68 11.72
C PRO A 30 -19.41 29.19 11.64
N VAL A 31 -19.97 28.77 10.51
CA VAL A 31 -20.20 27.36 10.22
C VAL A 31 -18.83 26.72 10.23
N ASP A 32 -18.55 25.94 11.26
CA ASP A 32 -17.31 25.19 11.42
C ASP A 32 -17.27 24.13 10.33
N THR A 33 -16.83 24.56 9.14
CA THR A 33 -16.69 23.76 7.93
C THR A 33 -15.34 23.05 8.02
N SER A 34 -15.05 22.43 9.16
CA SER A 34 -14.08 21.37 9.25
C SER A 34 -14.75 20.12 8.70
N THR A 35 -14.97 20.11 7.38
CA THR A 35 -15.16 18.86 6.66
C THR A 35 -13.84 18.14 6.80
N ALA A 36 -13.75 17.23 7.77
CA ALA A 36 -12.64 16.31 7.89
C ALA A 36 -12.58 15.53 6.58
N THR A 37 -11.75 16.01 5.65
CA THR A 37 -11.35 15.26 4.48
C THR A 37 -10.64 14.04 5.04
N THR A 38 -11.40 12.96 5.17
CA THR A 38 -10.87 11.65 5.49
C THR A 38 -10.11 11.27 4.22
N THR A 39 -8.82 11.64 4.18
CA THR A 39 -7.91 11.17 3.15
C THR A 39 -7.85 9.67 3.35
N GLU A 40 -8.67 8.93 2.58
CA GLU A 40 -8.58 7.49 2.54
C GLU A 40 -7.13 7.14 2.21
N ALA A 41 -6.52 6.33 3.07
CA ALA A 41 -5.15 5.91 2.87
C ALA A 41 -5.06 5.20 1.51
N VAL A 42 -4.38 5.82 0.56
CA VAL A 42 -4.16 5.22 -0.76
C VAL A 42 -3.37 3.94 -0.54
N SER A 43 -3.92 2.81 -0.98
CA SER A 43 -3.22 1.52 -0.92
C SER A 43 -1.88 1.65 -1.64
N GLN A 44 -0.82 1.12 -1.04
CA GLN A 44 0.51 1.06 -1.68
C GLN A 44 0.49 0.18 -2.94
N TRP A 45 -0.49 -0.71 -3.05
CA TRP A 45 -0.65 -1.66 -4.15
C TRP A 45 -1.56 -1.07 -5.21
N GLN A 46 -1.05 -0.99 -6.44
CA GLN A 46 -1.78 -0.44 -7.58
C GLN A 46 -1.74 -1.43 -8.74
N TRP A 47 -2.82 -1.50 -9.51
CA TRP A 47 -2.89 -2.36 -10.69
C TRP A 47 -2.77 -1.56 -11.98
N GLU A 48 -2.00 -2.10 -12.92
CA GLU A 48 -1.93 -1.60 -14.29
C GLU A 48 -2.38 -2.66 -15.29
N PHE A 49 -3.17 -2.22 -16.26
CA PHE A 49 -3.78 -3.08 -17.28
C PHE A 49 -3.43 -2.57 -18.67
N ALA A 50 -2.99 -3.47 -19.54
CA ALA A 50 -2.78 -3.19 -20.95
C ALA A 50 -3.39 -4.30 -21.80
N SER A 51 -4.06 -3.96 -22.90
CA SER A 51 -4.58 -4.97 -23.83
C SER A 51 -3.44 -5.87 -24.35
N ALA A 52 -3.68 -7.18 -24.37
CA ALA A 52 -2.76 -8.20 -24.85
C ALA A 52 -3.32 -8.99 -26.05
N GLY A 53 -4.31 -8.42 -26.74
CA GLY A 53 -4.99 -9.06 -27.87
C GLY A 53 -6.12 -9.99 -27.43
N GLU A 54 -6.34 -11.07 -28.19
CA GLU A 54 -7.39 -12.05 -27.97
C GLU A 54 -6.81 -13.48 -28.10
N SER A 55 -7.44 -14.47 -27.47
CA SER A 55 -7.19 -15.89 -27.69
C SER A 55 -7.68 -16.34 -29.09
N LEU A 56 -7.41 -17.60 -29.46
CA LEU A 56 -7.90 -18.15 -30.74
C LEU A 56 -9.44 -18.26 -30.77
N GLU A 57 -10.05 -18.33 -29.59
CA GLU A 57 -11.49 -18.39 -29.36
C GLU A 57 -12.14 -16.99 -29.27
N GLY A 58 -11.36 -15.92 -29.44
CA GLY A 58 -11.82 -14.54 -29.35
C GLY A 58 -12.01 -14.03 -27.92
N VAL A 59 -11.41 -14.69 -26.93
CA VAL A 59 -11.43 -14.23 -25.53
C VAL A 59 -10.40 -13.12 -25.37
N PRO A 60 -10.77 -11.90 -24.92
CA PRO A 60 -9.81 -10.82 -24.72
C PRO A 60 -8.73 -11.24 -23.71
N LYS A 61 -7.52 -10.72 -23.89
CA LYS A 61 -6.41 -10.89 -22.95
C LYS A 61 -5.93 -9.53 -22.48
N THR A 62 -5.53 -9.47 -21.21
CA THR A 62 -5.01 -8.27 -20.58
C THR A 62 -3.69 -8.60 -19.89
N ASN A 63 -2.64 -7.85 -20.20
CA ASN A 63 -1.41 -7.85 -19.42
C ASN A 63 -1.67 -7.16 -18.09
N VAL A 64 -1.50 -7.90 -17.00
CA VAL A 64 -1.66 -7.41 -15.63
C VAL A 64 -0.30 -7.18 -15.00
N THR A 65 -0.10 -5.98 -14.45
CA THR A 65 1.09 -5.61 -13.69
C THR A 65 0.66 -5.10 -12.32
N LEU A 66 1.23 -5.69 -11.26
CA LEU A 66 1.10 -5.16 -9.91
C LEU A 66 2.20 -4.12 -9.68
N ARG A 67 1.86 -2.99 -9.06
CA ARG A 67 2.80 -1.98 -8.61
C ARG A 67 2.81 -1.84 -7.10
N ASN A 68 4.00 -1.65 -6.55
CA ASN A 68 4.21 -1.19 -5.19
C ASN A 68 5.20 -0.02 -5.23
N GLY A 69 4.68 1.20 -5.15
CA GLY A 69 5.46 2.41 -5.39
C GLY A 69 6.14 2.40 -6.78
N VAL A 70 7.47 2.39 -6.79
CA VAL A 70 8.27 2.38 -8.04
C VAL A 70 8.50 0.98 -8.62
N THR A 71 8.10 -0.06 -7.90
CA THR A 71 8.36 -1.45 -8.26
C THR A 71 7.21 -2.00 -9.07
N SER A 72 7.52 -2.76 -10.11
CA SER A 72 6.53 -3.38 -10.98
C SER A 72 6.75 -4.88 -11.08
N TYR A 73 5.69 -5.64 -10.86
CA TYR A 73 5.66 -7.09 -10.91
C TYR A 73 4.76 -7.52 -12.07
N ALA A 74 5.36 -8.02 -13.14
CA ALA A 74 4.60 -8.55 -14.27
C ALA A 74 3.91 -9.85 -13.85
N ILE A 75 2.58 -9.85 -13.81
CA ILE A 75 1.79 -11.04 -13.51
C ILE A 75 1.67 -11.91 -14.77
N GLY A 76 1.43 -11.27 -15.91
CA GLY A 76 1.31 -11.90 -17.23
C GLY A 76 0.03 -11.50 -17.96
N ALA A 77 -0.20 -12.12 -19.12
CA ALA A 77 -1.44 -11.97 -19.88
C ALA A 77 -2.51 -12.92 -19.32
N ILE A 78 -3.65 -12.36 -18.89
CA ILE A 78 -4.77 -13.07 -18.28
C ILE A 78 -5.98 -12.92 -19.18
N GLU A 79 -6.79 -13.97 -19.29
CA GLU A 79 -8.03 -13.94 -20.07
C GLU A 79 -9.10 -13.09 -19.39
N GLY A 80 -9.81 -12.29 -20.18
CA GLY A 80 -10.80 -11.33 -19.73
C GLY A 80 -10.34 -9.87 -19.78
N ASN A 81 -11.32 -8.99 -19.59
CA ASN A 81 -11.08 -7.57 -19.39
C ASN A 81 -10.82 -7.35 -17.89
N CYS A 82 -9.66 -6.83 -17.54
CA CYS A 82 -9.29 -6.65 -16.14
C CYS A 82 -9.60 -5.24 -15.62
N PHE A 83 -9.97 -5.18 -14.33
CA PHE A 83 -10.20 -3.93 -13.60
C PHE A 83 -9.78 -4.07 -12.13
N ASP A 84 -9.49 -2.93 -11.48
CA ASP A 84 -9.18 -2.85 -10.05
C ASP A 84 -10.46 -2.94 -9.22
N ILE A 85 -10.46 -3.79 -8.18
CA ILE A 85 -11.61 -4.00 -7.29
C ILE A 85 -12.01 -2.68 -6.58
N THR A 86 -11.04 -1.86 -6.19
CA THR A 86 -11.25 -0.61 -5.44
C THR A 86 -12.15 0.39 -6.18
N GLY A 87 -12.16 0.32 -7.52
CA GLY A 87 -12.99 1.17 -8.39
C GLY A 87 -14.29 0.51 -8.86
N SER A 88 -14.69 -0.62 -8.27
CA SER A 88 -15.82 -1.44 -8.72
C SER A 88 -16.83 -1.72 -7.61
N ASP A 89 -17.92 -2.41 -7.94
CA ASP A 89 -18.91 -2.88 -6.95
C ASP A 89 -18.42 -4.12 -6.16
N TRP A 90 -17.31 -4.74 -6.56
CA TRP A 90 -16.69 -5.83 -5.83
C TRP A 90 -16.02 -5.31 -4.56
N LYS A 91 -16.02 -6.13 -3.51
CA LYS A 91 -15.42 -5.79 -2.22
C LYS A 91 -14.18 -6.62 -2.01
N LEU A 92 -13.10 -6.03 -1.48
CA LEU A 92 -11.97 -6.82 -1.01
C LEU A 92 -12.42 -7.78 0.11
N LEU A 93 -11.84 -8.97 0.15
CA LEU A 93 -11.96 -9.97 1.21
C LEU A 93 -11.09 -9.55 2.40
N ALA A 94 -11.38 -8.39 2.98
CA ALA A 94 -10.59 -7.80 4.06
C ALA A 94 -10.50 -8.71 5.30
N GLU A 95 -11.55 -9.50 5.57
CA GLU A 95 -11.57 -10.49 6.65
C GLU A 95 -10.59 -11.64 6.41
N GLU A 96 -10.21 -11.88 5.15
CA GLU A 96 -9.19 -12.86 4.73
C GLU A 96 -7.82 -12.19 4.51
N GLY A 97 -7.68 -10.91 4.82
CA GLY A 97 -6.44 -10.16 4.69
C GLY A 97 -6.15 -9.64 3.28
N GLU A 98 -7.12 -9.61 2.36
CA GLU A 98 -6.94 -9.01 1.04
C GLU A 98 -6.70 -7.49 1.15
N LEU A 99 -5.55 -7.03 0.68
CA LEU A 99 -5.08 -5.64 0.71
C LEU A 99 -5.40 -4.88 -0.59
N ALA A 100 -5.42 -5.59 -1.71
CA ALA A 100 -5.73 -5.07 -3.03
C ALA A 100 -6.06 -6.23 -3.97
N GLY A 101 -6.91 -6.00 -4.97
CA GLY A 101 -7.29 -7.04 -5.92
C GLY A 101 -7.68 -6.50 -7.28
N ALA A 102 -7.52 -7.33 -8.29
CA ALA A 102 -7.95 -7.09 -9.66
C ALA A 102 -8.70 -8.31 -10.19
N ILE A 103 -9.78 -8.07 -10.92
CA ILE A 103 -10.58 -9.13 -11.54
C ILE A 103 -10.47 -9.01 -13.05
N CYS A 104 -10.13 -10.11 -13.72
CA CYS A 104 -10.16 -10.30 -15.16
C CYS A 104 -11.39 -11.12 -15.52
N TRP A 105 -12.39 -10.47 -16.13
CA TRP A 105 -13.73 -11.05 -16.32
C TRP A 105 -14.06 -11.29 -17.80
N TRP A 106 -14.70 -12.42 -18.08
CA TRP A 106 -15.26 -12.76 -19.39
C TRP A 106 -16.40 -13.78 -19.29
N ALA A 107 -17.52 -13.46 -19.95
CA ALA A 107 -18.62 -14.40 -20.21
C ALA A 107 -19.11 -15.20 -18.97
N GLY A 108 -19.27 -14.53 -17.82
CA GLY A 108 -19.85 -15.10 -16.61
C GLY A 108 -18.83 -15.68 -15.62
N GLY A 109 -17.54 -15.68 -15.98
CA GLY A 109 -16.48 -16.08 -15.06
C GLY A 109 -15.16 -15.36 -15.34
N GLY A 110 -14.13 -15.75 -14.63
CA GLY A 110 -12.84 -15.10 -14.73
C GLY A 110 -11.86 -15.50 -13.66
N THR A 111 -10.94 -14.58 -13.41
CA THR A 111 -9.83 -14.78 -12.50
C THR A 111 -9.62 -13.54 -11.67
N GLU A 112 -9.39 -13.73 -10.39
CA GLU A 112 -8.98 -12.68 -9.47
C GLU A 112 -7.50 -12.80 -9.18
N ILE A 113 -6.82 -11.66 -9.07
CA ILE A 113 -5.44 -11.59 -8.61
C ILE A 113 -5.45 -10.65 -7.40
N GLY A 114 -5.10 -11.18 -6.25
CA GLY A 114 -5.13 -10.45 -4.99
C GLY A 114 -3.76 -10.37 -4.32
N VAL A 115 -3.54 -9.31 -3.57
CA VAL A 115 -2.43 -9.18 -2.62
C VAL A 115 -3.00 -9.39 -1.22
N PHE A 116 -2.54 -10.42 -0.52
CA PHE A 116 -3.01 -10.79 0.80
C PHE A 116 -1.92 -10.58 1.84
N SER A 117 -2.28 -10.07 3.02
CA SER A 117 -1.39 -9.98 4.17
C SER A 117 -1.36 -11.32 4.91
N ASP A 118 -0.19 -11.92 5.07
CA ASP A 118 0.00 -13.11 5.92
C ASP A 118 1.23 -12.94 6.80
N GLY A 119 1.00 -12.65 8.08
CA GLY A 119 2.06 -12.44 9.05
C GLY A 119 3.00 -11.29 8.66
N GLY A 120 2.47 -10.24 8.00
CA GLY A 120 3.22 -9.09 7.50
C GLY A 120 3.97 -9.32 6.18
N ARG A 121 3.82 -10.48 5.57
CA ARG A 121 4.25 -10.75 4.20
C ARG A 121 3.13 -10.40 3.23
N ALA A 122 3.48 -10.00 2.01
CA ALA A 122 2.51 -9.81 0.94
C ALA A 122 2.49 -11.06 0.04
N LEU A 123 1.38 -11.79 0.07
CA LEU A 123 1.15 -12.98 -0.75
C LEU A 123 0.37 -12.55 -1.98
N VAL A 124 0.98 -12.67 -3.16
CA VAL A 124 0.28 -12.43 -4.41
C VAL A 124 -0.29 -13.74 -4.89
N GLN A 125 -1.61 -13.81 -4.98
CA GLN A 125 -2.36 -15.02 -5.30
C GLN A 125 -3.27 -14.79 -6.49
N ILE A 126 -3.62 -15.88 -7.16
CA ILE A 126 -4.58 -15.91 -8.26
C ILE A 126 -5.70 -16.89 -7.90
N GLY A 127 -6.95 -16.52 -8.11
CA GLY A 127 -8.13 -17.29 -7.73
C GLY A 127 -9.18 -17.33 -8.85
N ASP A 128 -10.16 -18.20 -8.69
CA ASP A 128 -11.28 -18.35 -9.61
C ASP A 128 -12.40 -17.39 -9.24
N VAL A 129 -13.06 -16.82 -10.25
CA VAL A 129 -14.32 -16.06 -10.08
C VAL A 129 -15.35 -16.60 -11.06
N ASP A 130 -16.57 -16.85 -10.59
CA ASP A 130 -17.69 -17.38 -11.37
C ASP A 130 -19.00 -16.79 -10.85
N GLU A 131 -19.90 -16.39 -11.75
CA GLU A 131 -21.19 -15.80 -11.37
C GLU A 131 -22.18 -16.83 -10.80
N GLY A 132 -21.90 -18.11 -11.01
CA GLY A 132 -22.79 -19.20 -10.66
C GLY A 132 -23.92 -19.38 -11.68
N THR A 133 -24.88 -20.19 -11.28
CA THR A 133 -26.10 -20.49 -12.04
C THR A 133 -27.29 -20.56 -11.09
N ALA A 134 -28.48 -20.90 -11.59
CA ALA A 134 -29.63 -21.13 -10.70
C ALA A 134 -29.40 -22.34 -9.79
N GLU A 135 -28.58 -23.29 -10.21
CA GLU A 135 -28.31 -24.55 -9.52
C GLU A 135 -27.01 -24.56 -8.73
N ASN A 136 -26.02 -23.75 -9.13
CA ASN A 136 -24.70 -23.67 -8.49
C ASN A 136 -24.43 -22.25 -7.99
N LEU A 137 -23.97 -22.13 -6.76
CA LEU A 137 -23.51 -20.84 -6.24
C LEU A 137 -22.27 -20.38 -7.02
N GLY A 138 -22.18 -19.06 -7.24
CA GLY A 138 -20.97 -18.46 -7.78
C GLY A 138 -19.75 -18.74 -6.92
N VAL A 139 -18.58 -18.69 -7.54
CA VAL A 139 -17.30 -18.94 -6.88
C VAL A 139 -16.53 -17.64 -6.84
N ARG A 140 -15.90 -17.37 -5.70
CA ARG A 140 -14.81 -16.41 -5.59
C ARG A 140 -13.84 -16.98 -4.56
N GLY A 141 -12.69 -17.44 -5.00
CA GLY A 141 -11.76 -18.14 -4.11
C GLY A 141 -10.81 -19.08 -4.84
N ASN A 142 -10.51 -20.23 -4.22
CA ASN A 142 -9.52 -21.19 -4.72
C ASN A 142 -8.15 -20.55 -4.99
N PHE A 143 -7.78 -19.57 -4.16
CA PHE A 143 -6.55 -18.82 -4.33
C PHE A 143 -5.32 -19.73 -4.28
N ARG A 144 -4.47 -19.60 -5.30
CA ARG A 144 -3.17 -20.28 -5.41
C ARG A 144 -2.06 -19.23 -5.47
N PRO A 145 -0.92 -19.46 -4.79
CA PRO A 145 0.15 -18.49 -4.73
C PRO A 145 0.84 -18.34 -6.09
N LEU A 146 1.08 -17.09 -6.49
CA LEU A 146 1.95 -16.75 -7.62
C LEU A 146 3.38 -16.51 -7.15
N PHE A 147 3.53 -15.69 -6.11
CA PHE A 147 4.79 -15.37 -5.43
C PHE A 147 4.50 -14.70 -4.09
N VAL A 148 5.52 -14.60 -3.26
CA VAL A 148 5.51 -13.90 -1.97
C VAL A 148 6.50 -12.74 -2.04
N ILE A 149 6.19 -11.61 -1.40
CA ILE A 149 7.12 -10.52 -1.17
C ILE A 149 7.38 -10.45 0.33
N ASP A 150 8.59 -10.83 0.73
CA ASP A 150 9.06 -10.77 2.11
C ASP A 150 9.84 -9.48 2.34
N PHE A 151 9.58 -8.81 3.46
CA PHE A 151 10.31 -7.63 3.91
C PHE A 151 11.29 -8.01 5.01
N GLY A 152 12.52 -7.50 4.98
CA GLY A 152 13.54 -7.91 5.94
C GLY A 152 14.96 -7.45 5.64
N PHE A 153 15.93 -8.09 6.28
CA PHE A 153 17.34 -7.74 6.19
C PHE A 153 18.14 -8.89 5.60
N ILE A 154 18.98 -8.57 4.62
CA ILE A 154 19.91 -9.52 4.02
C ILE A 154 21.18 -9.57 4.90
N ARG A 155 21.47 -10.75 5.46
CA ARG A 155 22.63 -10.94 6.36
C ARG A 155 23.88 -11.39 5.62
N ARG A 156 23.70 -12.20 4.58
CA ARG A 156 24.78 -12.77 3.77
C ARG A 156 24.24 -13.22 2.43
N LEU A 157 25.05 -13.13 1.39
CA LEU A 157 24.76 -13.68 0.07
C LEU A 157 25.90 -14.62 -0.38
N ASP A 158 25.61 -15.90 -0.56
CA ASP A 158 26.60 -16.89 -1.00
C ASP A 158 26.40 -17.24 -2.48
N LEU A 159 27.34 -16.82 -3.34
CA LEU A 159 27.25 -17.08 -4.77
C LEU A 159 27.64 -18.51 -5.16
N ALA A 160 28.40 -19.21 -4.31
CA ALA A 160 28.81 -20.58 -4.60
C ALA A 160 27.66 -21.56 -4.37
N SER A 161 26.92 -21.42 -3.26
CA SER A 161 25.71 -22.20 -3.02
C SER A 161 24.44 -21.57 -3.63
N ARG A 162 24.51 -20.33 -4.10
CA ARG A 162 23.36 -19.53 -4.56
C ARG A 162 22.28 -19.42 -3.49
N GLU A 163 22.67 -19.00 -2.29
CA GLU A 163 21.78 -18.88 -1.15
C GLU A 163 21.85 -17.48 -0.53
N LEU A 164 20.69 -17.00 -0.12
CA LEU A 164 20.50 -15.77 0.63
C LEU A 164 20.20 -16.12 2.09
N SER A 165 20.92 -15.49 3.03
CA SER A 165 20.57 -15.49 4.44
C SER A 165 19.73 -14.26 4.74
N PHE A 166 18.48 -14.45 5.18
CA PHE A 166 17.48 -13.40 5.28
C PHE A 166 16.76 -13.40 6.63
N ASP A 167 16.75 -12.26 7.29
CA ASP A 167 15.98 -12.04 8.53
C ASP A 167 14.68 -11.32 8.17
N ASN A 168 13.54 -11.99 8.35
CA ASN A 168 12.24 -11.37 8.15
C ASN A 168 12.01 -10.24 9.16
N ALA A 169 11.44 -9.15 8.69
CA ALA A 169 11.03 -8.02 9.51
C ALA A 169 9.60 -7.60 9.19
N LEU A 170 9.03 -6.79 10.08
CA LEU A 170 7.71 -6.19 9.94
C LEU A 170 7.88 -4.68 9.92
N TRP A 171 7.23 -4.02 8.96
CA TRP A 171 7.10 -2.56 8.98
C TRP A 171 5.82 -2.19 9.72
N LEU A 172 5.95 -1.68 10.94
CA LEU A 172 4.84 -1.35 11.81
C LEU A 172 4.64 0.16 11.86
N PHE A 173 3.39 0.61 11.88
CA PHE A 173 3.00 2.02 11.96
C PHE A 173 2.06 2.26 13.16
N GLY A 174 2.00 3.52 13.60
CA GLY A 174 1.09 3.96 14.67
C GLY A 174 1.23 3.12 15.94
N LYS A 175 0.10 2.83 16.59
CA LYS A 175 0.10 2.12 17.87
C LYS A 175 0.84 0.78 17.85
N ALA A 176 0.74 0.00 16.76
CA ALA A 176 1.43 -1.29 16.66
C ALA A 176 2.96 -1.10 16.63
N GLY A 177 3.45 -0.07 15.92
CA GLY A 177 4.87 0.28 15.92
C GLY A 177 5.34 0.77 17.28
N GLU A 178 4.56 1.65 17.92
CA GLU A 178 4.85 2.16 19.27
C GLU A 178 4.93 1.04 20.30
N ASP A 179 3.96 0.11 20.30
CA ASP A 179 3.91 -1.03 21.23
C ASP A 179 5.17 -1.90 21.09
N ALA A 180 5.52 -2.24 19.84
CA ALA A 180 6.71 -3.04 19.55
C ALA A 180 8.01 -2.32 19.93
N ALA A 181 8.08 -0.99 19.75
CA ALA A 181 9.25 -0.20 20.15
C ALA A 181 9.38 -0.05 21.67
N ILE A 182 8.26 0.02 22.41
CA ILE A 182 8.25 -0.03 23.88
C ILE A 182 8.71 -1.41 24.36
N GLU A 183 8.22 -2.49 23.77
CA GLU A 183 8.66 -3.86 24.09
C GLU A 183 10.17 -4.05 23.85
N ALA A 184 10.70 -3.45 22.77
CA ALA A 184 12.13 -3.45 22.47
C ALA A 184 12.97 -2.54 23.40
N GLY A 185 12.34 -1.76 24.29
CA GLY A 185 13.00 -0.83 25.19
C GLY A 185 13.54 0.44 24.52
N LEU A 186 13.09 0.73 23.29
CA LEU A 186 13.45 1.95 22.54
C LEU A 186 12.56 3.13 22.92
N CYS A 187 11.33 2.83 23.33
CA CYS A 187 10.33 3.78 23.76
C CYS A 187 9.86 3.46 25.18
N THR A 188 9.19 4.43 25.81
CA THR A 188 8.43 4.23 27.04
C THR A 188 6.98 4.63 26.83
N GLU A 189 6.06 4.20 27.70
CA GLU A 189 4.68 4.68 27.67
C GLU A 189 4.58 6.21 27.80
N ALA A 190 5.53 6.84 28.50
CA ALA A 190 5.59 8.30 28.65
C ALA A 190 6.05 9.03 27.38
N SER A 191 6.71 8.34 26.45
CA SER A 191 7.22 8.89 25.19
C SER A 191 6.47 8.34 23.96
N ARG A 192 5.33 7.67 24.18
CA ARG A 192 4.48 7.12 23.11
C ARG A 192 4.01 8.25 22.20
N GLY A 193 4.01 8.02 20.88
CA GLY A 193 3.66 9.01 19.86
C GLY A 193 4.81 9.94 19.45
N ASP A 194 5.79 10.19 20.32
CA ASP A 194 6.92 11.09 20.03
C ASP A 194 8.24 10.35 19.78
N CYS A 195 8.33 9.08 20.19
CA CYS A 195 9.61 8.37 20.21
C CYS A 195 10.01 7.75 18.86
N LEU A 196 9.07 7.58 17.92
CA LEU A 196 9.34 6.98 16.62
C LEU A 196 9.61 8.07 15.59
N PRO A 197 10.83 8.14 15.02
CA PRO A 197 11.06 9.03 13.90
C PRO A 197 10.18 8.58 12.72
N ASN A 198 9.45 9.53 12.13
CA ASN A 198 8.57 9.29 10.97
C ASN A 198 7.45 8.25 11.23
N ASP A 199 7.02 8.06 12.49
CA ASP A 199 5.87 7.25 12.90
C ASP A 199 5.89 5.76 12.51
N PHE A 200 7.09 5.18 12.31
CA PHE A 200 7.23 3.76 12.01
C PHE A 200 8.28 3.05 12.87
N TYR A 201 8.16 1.73 12.95
CA TYR A 201 9.15 0.86 13.56
C TYR A 201 9.35 -0.40 12.72
N ILE A 202 10.59 -0.68 12.32
CA ILE A 202 10.96 -1.92 11.64
C ILE A 202 11.31 -2.97 12.70
N TYR A 203 10.38 -3.88 12.93
CA TYR A 203 10.50 -4.91 13.96
C TYR A 203 11.03 -6.21 13.36
N ASN A 204 12.21 -6.66 13.82
CA ASN A 204 12.72 -7.98 13.49
C ASN A 204 12.03 -9.05 14.35
N ALA A 205 10.91 -9.58 13.86
CA ALA A 205 10.08 -10.53 14.59
C ALA A 205 10.76 -11.89 14.80
N SER A 206 11.72 -12.28 13.94
CA SER A 206 12.40 -13.58 14.02
C SER A 206 13.90 -13.41 14.20
N LYS A 207 14.45 -13.93 15.31
CA LYS A 207 15.91 -13.93 15.56
C LYS A 207 16.69 -14.95 14.71
N GLY A 208 16.04 -15.66 13.79
CA GLY A 208 16.66 -16.68 12.96
C GLY A 208 16.63 -16.28 11.50
N ALA A 209 17.79 -16.29 10.86
CA ALA A 209 17.90 -16.09 9.42
C ALA A 209 17.34 -17.31 8.69
N ALA A 210 16.43 -17.09 7.74
CA ALA A 210 16.03 -18.08 6.77
C ALA A 210 17.07 -18.19 5.66
N THR A 211 17.29 -19.39 5.15
CA THR A 211 18.08 -19.62 3.93
C THR A 211 17.14 -19.73 2.75
N ILE A 212 17.29 -18.81 1.78
CA ILE A 212 16.46 -18.74 0.58
C ILE A 212 17.35 -18.99 -0.65
N PRO A 213 17.12 -20.06 -1.43
CA PRO A 213 17.82 -20.29 -2.68
C PRO A 213 17.58 -19.16 -3.69
N LEU A 214 18.58 -18.82 -4.50
CA LEU A 214 18.46 -17.81 -5.54
C LEU A 214 18.13 -18.47 -6.89
N ALA A 215 17.09 -17.97 -7.57
CA ALA A 215 16.81 -18.35 -8.95
C ALA A 215 17.98 -17.95 -9.87
N GLU A 216 18.22 -18.70 -10.95
CA GLU A 216 19.36 -18.48 -11.86
C GLU A 216 19.40 -17.05 -12.43
N ASN A 217 18.22 -16.52 -12.77
CA ASN A 217 18.00 -15.23 -13.41
C ASN A 217 17.48 -14.14 -12.44
N ILE A 218 17.87 -14.21 -11.16
CA ILE A 218 17.49 -13.22 -10.15
C ILE A 218 17.85 -11.79 -10.59
N THR A 219 16.92 -10.86 -10.37
CA THR A 219 17.15 -9.43 -10.58
C THR A 219 17.41 -8.73 -9.25
N VAL A 220 18.30 -7.74 -9.25
CA VAL A 220 18.62 -6.98 -8.05
C VAL A 220 18.52 -5.48 -8.36
N TYR A 221 17.81 -4.77 -7.50
CA TYR A 221 17.63 -3.33 -7.59
C TYR A 221 18.08 -2.65 -6.30
N MET A 222 18.85 -1.57 -6.44
CA MET A 222 19.20 -0.66 -5.36
C MET A 222 18.55 0.69 -5.61
N VAL A 223 18.22 1.41 -4.54
CA VAL A 223 17.44 2.65 -4.58
C VAL A 223 18.26 3.83 -4.06
N THR A 224 19.13 3.62 -3.07
CA THR A 224 19.99 4.67 -2.51
C THR A 224 21.41 4.66 -3.07
N TRP A 225 21.72 3.72 -3.96
CA TRP A 225 23.02 3.67 -4.61
C TRP A 225 23.26 4.95 -5.41
N HIS A 226 24.31 5.69 -5.07
CA HIS A 226 24.64 7.01 -5.64
C HIS A 226 23.61 8.13 -5.39
N ALA A 227 22.77 8.00 -4.36
CA ALA A 227 21.73 8.98 -4.06
C ALA A 227 22.25 10.42 -3.84
N GLU A 228 23.46 10.58 -3.32
CA GLU A 228 24.08 11.91 -3.13
C GLU A 228 24.29 12.67 -4.46
N ALA A 229 24.59 11.95 -5.54
CA ALA A 229 24.89 12.56 -6.84
C ALA A 229 23.66 12.65 -7.74
N GLU A 230 22.75 11.67 -7.64
CA GLU A 230 21.70 11.46 -8.62
C GLU A 230 20.27 11.51 -8.06
N GLY A 231 20.14 11.70 -6.74
CA GLY A 231 18.88 11.51 -6.03
C GLY A 231 18.51 10.03 -5.89
N VAL A 232 17.42 9.78 -5.18
CA VAL A 232 16.90 8.43 -4.96
C VAL A 232 16.36 7.86 -6.27
N LYS A 233 16.99 6.80 -6.77
CA LYS A 233 16.64 6.19 -8.06
C LYS A 233 16.79 4.69 -7.98
N ARG A 234 15.80 3.99 -8.55
CA ARG A 234 15.86 2.55 -8.75
C ARG A 234 16.86 2.20 -9.84
N GLN A 235 17.94 1.52 -9.47
CA GLN A 235 19.04 1.13 -10.35
C GLN A 235 19.24 -0.39 -10.31
N PHE A 236 19.45 -0.98 -11.48
CA PHE A 236 19.83 -2.39 -11.58
C PHE A 236 21.30 -2.57 -11.18
N ILE A 237 21.59 -3.60 -10.38
CA ILE A 237 22.94 -4.03 -10.04
C ILE A 237 23.13 -5.50 -10.40
N LYS A 238 24.35 -5.88 -10.81
CA LYS A 238 24.67 -7.30 -11.00
C LYS A 238 24.74 -8.03 -9.66
N LEU A 239 24.34 -9.30 -9.67
CA LEU A 239 24.31 -10.12 -8.45
C LEU A 239 25.69 -10.24 -7.78
N ASP A 240 26.77 -10.33 -8.54
CA ASP A 240 28.13 -10.48 -8.01
C ASP A 240 28.67 -9.19 -7.38
N GLU A 241 28.31 -8.03 -7.93
CA GLU A 241 28.58 -6.72 -7.34
C GLU A 241 27.78 -6.55 -6.05
N PHE A 242 26.49 -6.88 -6.07
CA PHE A 242 25.64 -6.84 -4.89
C PHE A 242 26.14 -7.75 -3.76
N ALA A 243 26.59 -8.97 -4.09
CA ALA A 243 27.16 -9.89 -3.10
C ALA A 243 28.40 -9.33 -2.40
N LYS A 244 29.25 -8.58 -3.12
CA LYS A 244 30.41 -7.91 -2.50
C LYS A 244 29.95 -6.87 -1.48
N LEU A 245 28.92 -6.10 -1.81
CA LEU A 245 28.34 -5.10 -0.90
C LEU A 245 27.73 -5.74 0.34
N MET A 246 26.95 -6.82 0.18
CA MET A 246 26.29 -7.52 1.28
C MET A 246 27.28 -8.19 2.25
N ASN A 247 28.39 -8.70 1.72
CA ASN A 247 29.36 -9.46 2.51
C ASN A 247 30.50 -8.59 3.07
N ASP A 248 30.56 -7.31 2.72
CA ASP A 248 31.53 -6.37 3.29
C ASP A 248 30.99 -5.76 4.59
N SER A 249 31.50 -6.26 5.72
CA SER A 249 31.09 -5.78 7.05
C SER A 249 31.50 -4.34 7.35
N SER A 250 32.36 -3.71 6.53
CA SER A 250 32.71 -2.30 6.68
C SER A 250 31.68 -1.36 6.05
N GLN A 251 30.80 -1.90 5.20
CA GLN A 251 29.72 -1.15 4.57
C GLN A 251 28.40 -1.34 5.34
N HIS A 252 27.48 -0.41 5.18
CA HIS A 252 26.19 -0.43 5.86
C HIS A 252 25.11 -1.19 5.08
N TRP A 253 25.41 -1.69 3.88
CA TRP A 253 24.42 -2.25 2.96
C TRP A 253 23.66 -3.46 3.55
N ASN A 254 24.30 -4.29 4.38
CA ASN A 254 23.64 -5.40 5.07
C ASN A 254 22.79 -4.99 6.30
N GLN A 255 22.68 -3.68 6.56
CA GLN A 255 21.86 -3.09 7.63
C GLN A 255 20.63 -2.39 7.05
N LEU A 256 20.52 -2.30 5.73
CA LEU A 256 19.35 -1.72 5.06
C LEU A 256 18.25 -2.77 4.89
N PRO A 257 16.97 -2.34 4.83
CA PRO A 257 15.87 -3.24 4.56
C PRO A 257 15.70 -3.53 3.06
N TYR A 258 15.18 -4.71 2.76
CA TYR A 258 14.95 -5.23 1.42
C TYR A 258 13.58 -5.89 1.31
N ASN A 259 12.97 -5.75 0.14
CA ASN A 259 11.92 -6.63 -0.34
C ASN A 259 12.55 -7.78 -1.14
N VAL A 260 12.23 -9.01 -0.79
CA VAL A 260 12.66 -10.23 -1.49
C VAL A 260 11.43 -10.90 -2.08
N THR A 261 11.36 -10.94 -3.41
CA THR A 261 10.28 -11.66 -4.10
C THR A 261 10.65 -13.11 -4.28
N ILE A 262 9.83 -14.01 -3.73
CA ILE A 262 10.06 -15.45 -3.69
C ILE A 262 8.99 -16.15 -4.53
N LYS A 263 9.44 -16.97 -5.49
CA LYS A 263 8.58 -17.79 -6.35
C LYS A 263 9.10 -19.22 -6.35
N ASN A 264 8.23 -20.19 -6.12
CA ASN A 264 8.58 -21.61 -6.04
C ASN A 264 9.73 -21.88 -5.05
N GLY A 265 9.75 -21.16 -3.92
CA GLY A 265 10.78 -21.28 -2.89
C GLY A 265 12.14 -20.67 -3.25
N GLN A 266 12.26 -19.95 -4.37
CA GLN A 266 13.49 -19.27 -4.77
C GLN A 266 13.30 -17.75 -4.83
N ALA A 267 14.29 -16.99 -4.38
CA ALA A 267 14.33 -15.55 -4.59
C ALA A 267 14.53 -15.26 -6.09
N ILE A 268 13.58 -14.55 -6.69
CA ILE A 268 13.61 -14.12 -8.10
C ILE A 268 13.89 -12.62 -8.26
N MET A 269 13.68 -11.83 -7.21
CA MET A 269 14.02 -10.42 -7.19
C MET A 269 14.41 -9.98 -5.77
N ILE A 270 15.43 -9.14 -5.67
CA ILE A 270 15.81 -8.42 -4.46
C ILE A 270 15.73 -6.94 -4.76
N GLU A 271 15.15 -6.19 -3.85
CA GLU A 271 15.03 -4.74 -4.00
C GLU A 271 15.25 -4.04 -2.67
N GLU A 272 16.14 -3.05 -2.67
CA GLU A 272 16.33 -2.16 -1.52
C GLU A 272 15.07 -1.33 -1.27
N VAL A 273 14.67 -1.23 0.00
CA VAL A 273 13.58 -0.35 0.41
C VAL A 273 14.15 0.98 0.90
N TYR A 274 13.72 2.07 0.29
CA TYR A 274 14.06 3.41 0.77
C TYR A 274 13.31 3.71 2.08
N VAL A 275 14.08 4.06 3.10
CA VAL A 275 13.56 4.52 4.39
C VAL A 275 13.79 6.04 4.47
N PRO A 276 12.74 6.86 4.49
CA PRO A 276 12.84 8.32 4.48
C PRO A 276 13.35 8.90 5.81
#